data_AF-A0A8H4ZL89-F1
#
_entry.id   AF-A0A8H4ZL89-F1
#
_cell.length_a   1.000
_cell.length_b   1.000
_cell.length_c   1.000
_cell.angle_alpha   90.00
_cell.angle_beta   90.00
_cell.angle_gamma   90.00
#
_symmetry.space_group_name_H-M   'P 1'
#
loop_
_entity.id
_entity.type
_entity.pdbx_description
1 polymer ?
#
loop_
_entity_poly.entity_id
_entity_poly.type
_entity_poly.pdbx_seq_one_letter_code
_entity_poly.pdbx_strand_id
1 'polypeptide(L)'
;MRAYFYDGLPGDQRLPHNSGMPVSVDDLMNIGVYYYHLPELESVDNLAKERGYKNRDEITVSPQAMGDIYETKVKSFFAEHLHEDEEIRYIRGGRGYFDVRSKDDDWVRVLLEKDDLLILPPGIYHRFTTDESNYVQAMRLFKEDPKWTPLNRGPDVDKNEHRQEYVKQFLGEPNQ
;
A
#
# COMPACT_ATOMS: atom_id res chain seq x y z
N MET A 1 12.25 -3.65 -5.77
CA MET A 1 11.04 -4.24 -5.16
C MET A 1 11.00 -5.75 -5.31
N ARG A 2 10.46 -6.42 -4.30
CA ARG A 2 10.15 -7.86 -4.31
C ARG A 2 8.67 -8.03 -3.99
N ALA A 3 7.91 -8.62 -4.90
CA ALA A 3 6.51 -8.97 -4.69
C ALA A 3 6.28 -10.47 -4.88
N TYR A 4 5.41 -11.05 -4.08
CA TYR A 4 5.09 -12.47 -4.09
C TYR A 4 3.75 -12.73 -3.41
N PHE A 5 3.13 -13.87 -3.71
CA PHE A 5 1.93 -14.29 -2.98
C PHE A 5 2.27 -14.59 -1.51
N TYR A 6 1.40 -14.16 -0.61
CA TYR A 6 1.50 -14.40 0.81
C TYR A 6 1.23 -15.88 1.11
N ASP A 7 2.01 -16.52 1.98
CA ASP A 7 1.90 -17.96 2.27
C ASP A 7 0.66 -18.37 3.09
N GLY A 8 -0.01 -17.41 3.74
CA GLY A 8 -1.20 -17.63 4.54
C GLY A 8 -0.95 -18.37 5.86
N LEU A 9 0.31 -18.65 6.19
CA LEU A 9 0.66 -19.38 7.40
C LEU A 9 0.42 -18.50 8.64
N PRO A 10 -0.01 -19.11 9.76
CA PRO A 10 -0.12 -18.38 11.02
C PRO A 10 1.28 -17.91 11.47
N GLY A 11 1.39 -16.69 11.96
CA GLY A 11 2.67 -16.14 12.38
C GLY A 11 2.63 -14.65 12.64
N ASP A 12 3.79 -14.09 12.97
CA ASP A 12 3.99 -12.66 13.08
C ASP A 12 3.90 -12.02 11.69
N GLN A 13 2.94 -11.11 11.50
CA GLN A 13 2.71 -10.39 10.24
C GLN A 13 3.95 -9.72 9.65
N ARG A 14 4.95 -9.41 10.48
CA ARG A 14 6.21 -8.75 10.11
C ARG A 14 7.22 -9.71 9.45
N LEU A 15 6.98 -11.02 9.51
CA LEU A 15 7.82 -12.01 8.82
C LEU A 15 7.62 -11.94 7.31
N PRO A 16 8.54 -12.45 6.48
CA PRO A 16 8.41 -12.34 5.03
C PRO A 16 7.15 -12.98 4.44
N HIS A 17 6.63 -14.08 5.02
CA HIS A 17 5.44 -14.80 4.54
C HIS A 17 5.45 -15.09 3.03
N ASN A 18 6.60 -15.55 2.52
CA ASN A 18 6.81 -15.76 1.09
C ASN A 18 6.42 -17.19 0.68
N SER A 19 5.36 -17.32 -0.12
CA SER A 19 4.92 -18.60 -0.69
C SER A 19 5.91 -19.22 -1.70
N GLY A 20 6.88 -18.45 -2.19
CA GLY A 20 7.78 -18.83 -3.29
C GLY A 20 7.21 -18.54 -4.67
N MET A 21 5.97 -18.03 -4.77
CA MET A 21 5.35 -17.63 -6.03
C MET A 21 5.55 -16.13 -6.26
N PRO A 22 6.46 -15.72 -7.16
CA PRO A 22 6.75 -14.31 -7.39
C PRO A 22 5.60 -13.62 -8.13
N VAL A 23 5.46 -12.31 -7.92
CA VAL A 23 4.54 -11.43 -8.64
C VAL A 23 5.38 -10.36 -9.34
N SER A 24 5.13 -10.13 -10.63
CA SER A 24 5.85 -9.14 -11.42
C SER A 24 5.29 -7.73 -11.23
N VAL A 25 6.05 -6.72 -11.68
CA VAL A 25 5.57 -5.33 -11.72
C VAL A 25 4.34 -5.21 -12.65
N ASP A 26 4.33 -5.96 -13.75
CA ASP A 26 3.21 -5.95 -14.71
C ASP A 26 1.94 -6.55 -14.09
N ASP A 27 2.08 -7.59 -13.26
CA ASP A 27 0.95 -8.17 -12.52
C ASP A 27 0.34 -7.18 -11.52
N LEU A 28 1.19 -6.40 -10.83
CA LEU A 28 0.73 -5.30 -9.96
C LEU A 28 0.06 -4.19 -10.77
N MET A 29 0.62 -3.82 -11.91
CA MET A 29 0.04 -2.81 -12.80
C MET A 29 -1.34 -3.24 -13.34
N ASN A 30 -1.54 -4.55 -13.59
CA ASN A 30 -2.81 -5.12 -14.02
C ASN A 30 -3.93 -5.03 -12.96
N ILE A 31 -3.59 -4.77 -11.70
CA ILE A 31 -4.53 -4.44 -10.62
C ILE A 31 -4.44 -2.97 -10.19
N GLY A 32 -3.85 -2.12 -11.03
CA GLY A 32 -3.76 -0.67 -10.81
C GLY A 32 -2.71 -0.22 -9.80
N VAL A 33 -1.87 -1.14 -9.30
CA VAL A 33 -0.77 -0.82 -8.38
C VAL A 33 0.47 -0.46 -9.19
N TYR A 34 0.96 0.77 -9.02
CA TYR A 34 2.15 1.25 -9.73
C TYR A 34 3.35 1.28 -8.81
N TYR A 35 4.49 0.83 -9.33
CA TYR A 35 5.76 0.81 -8.63
C TYR A 35 6.83 1.58 -9.41
N TYR A 36 7.67 2.30 -8.68
CA TYR A 36 8.85 2.96 -9.21
C TYR A 36 10.02 2.80 -8.25
N HIS A 37 11.23 2.65 -8.77
CA HIS A 37 12.46 2.83 -8.00
C HIS A 37 13.06 4.19 -8.37
N LEU A 38 13.07 5.13 -7.42
CA LEU A 38 13.41 6.53 -7.62
C LEU A 38 14.49 6.96 -6.61
N PRO A 39 15.79 6.74 -6.92
CA PRO A 39 16.89 7.14 -6.03
C PRO A 39 16.98 8.65 -5.80
N GLU A 40 16.58 9.42 -6.83
CA GLU A 40 16.67 10.88 -6.82
C GLU A 40 15.31 11.51 -6.51
N LEU A 41 15.29 12.47 -5.57
CA LEU A 41 14.07 13.22 -5.22
C LEU A 41 13.49 13.99 -6.40
N GLU A 42 14.33 14.41 -7.36
CA GLU A 42 13.87 15.08 -8.57
C GLU A 42 12.93 14.19 -9.41
N SER A 43 13.18 12.87 -9.44
CA SER A 43 12.29 11.94 -10.14
C SER A 43 10.93 11.81 -9.45
N VAL A 44 10.90 11.90 -8.11
CA VAL A 44 9.66 11.95 -7.33
C VAL A 44 8.91 13.25 -7.60
N ASP A 45 9.61 14.38 -7.65
CA ASP A 45 9.03 15.69 -7.95
C ASP A 45 8.43 15.74 -9.37
N ASN A 46 9.06 15.09 -10.34
CA ASN A 46 8.55 14.99 -11.71
C ASN A 46 7.28 14.13 -11.77
N LEU A 47 7.27 12.98 -11.11
CA LEU A 47 6.08 12.13 -10.99
C LEU A 47 4.93 12.87 -10.29
N ALA A 48 5.24 13.61 -9.23
CA ALA A 48 4.26 14.41 -8.51
C ALA A 48 3.64 15.50 -9.40
N LYS A 49 4.42 16.19 -10.22
CA LYS A 49 3.92 17.16 -11.20
C LYS A 49 3.04 16.50 -12.26
N GLU A 50 3.47 15.36 -12.82
CA GLU A 50 2.72 14.62 -13.84
C GLU A 50 1.36 14.14 -13.32
N ARG A 51 1.32 13.63 -12.08
CA ARG A 51 0.11 13.06 -11.47
C ARG A 51 -0.71 14.06 -10.66
N GLY A 52 -0.25 15.31 -10.56
CA GLY A 52 -0.94 16.40 -9.86
C GLY A 52 -0.92 16.27 -8.33
N TYR A 53 0.13 15.68 -7.74
CA TYR A 53 0.31 15.62 -6.28
C TYR A 53 0.81 16.97 -5.77
N LYS A 54 -0.08 17.74 -5.14
CA LYS A 54 0.18 19.10 -4.68
C LYS A 54 0.81 19.14 -3.28
N ASN A 55 0.55 18.12 -2.47
CA ASN A 55 0.93 18.07 -1.07
C ASN A 55 1.84 16.88 -0.77
N ARG A 56 2.74 17.05 0.20
CA ARG A 56 3.58 15.98 0.75
C ARG A 56 3.91 16.22 2.22
N ASP A 57 4.10 15.14 2.95
CA ASP A 57 4.68 15.15 4.29
C ASP A 57 5.59 13.92 4.51
N GLU A 58 6.24 13.85 5.66
CA GLU A 58 7.01 12.68 6.07
C GLU A 58 6.42 12.06 7.34
N ILE A 59 6.46 10.73 7.40
CA ILE A 59 6.09 9.94 8.57
C ILE A 59 7.20 8.95 8.91
N THR A 60 7.45 8.75 10.20
CA THR A 60 8.28 7.66 10.70
C THR A 60 7.42 6.72 11.53
N VAL A 61 7.32 5.46 11.11
CA VAL A 61 6.62 4.40 11.83
C VAL A 61 7.66 3.59 12.58
N SER A 62 7.74 3.82 13.89
CA SER A 62 8.52 3.01 14.83
C SER A 62 8.01 3.21 16.25
N PRO A 63 8.28 2.27 17.18
CA PRO A 63 7.93 2.44 18.58
C PRO A 63 8.48 3.76 19.16
N GLN A 64 9.72 4.10 18.82
CA GLN A 64 10.37 5.31 19.32
C GLN A 64 9.73 6.60 18.77
N ALA A 65 9.40 6.64 17.47
CA ALA A 65 8.85 7.84 16.85
C ALA A 65 7.36 8.07 17.20
N MET A 66 6.61 7.01 17.42
CA MET A 66 5.16 7.07 17.66
C MET A 66 4.77 6.99 19.15
N GLY A 67 5.64 6.49 20.02
CA GLY A 67 5.36 6.37 21.46
C GLY A 67 4.08 5.55 21.72
N ASP A 68 3.23 6.04 22.62
CA ASP A 68 2.05 5.33 23.12
C ASP A 68 1.00 4.99 22.04
N ILE A 69 0.98 5.73 20.92
CA ILE A 69 0.03 5.47 19.83
C ILE A 69 0.49 4.37 18.86
N TYR A 70 1.75 3.91 18.98
CA TYR A 70 2.36 2.97 18.04
C TYR A 70 1.50 1.71 17.84
N GLU A 71 1.19 1.01 18.93
CA GLU A 71 0.44 -0.25 18.90
C GLU A 71 -0.95 -0.11 18.27
N THR A 72 -1.63 1.00 18.57
CA THR A 72 -2.95 1.28 17.98
C THR A 72 -2.84 1.58 16.48
N LYS A 73 -1.80 2.32 16.08
CA LYS A 73 -1.58 2.69 14.67
C LYS A 73 -1.19 1.49 13.82
N VAL A 74 -0.24 0.66 14.25
CA VAL A 74 0.17 -0.53 13.48
C VAL A 74 -0.96 -1.53 13.32
N LYS A 75 -1.84 -1.69 14.32
CA LYS A 75 -3.06 -2.49 14.18
C LYS A 75 -4.02 -1.92 13.14
N SER A 76 -4.20 -0.59 13.13
CA SER A 76 -5.05 0.08 12.13
C SER A 76 -4.47 -0.03 10.73
N PHE A 77 -3.15 0.06 10.56
CA PHE A 77 -2.50 -0.08 9.26
C PHE A 77 -2.58 -1.52 8.73
N PHE A 78 -2.53 -2.51 9.62
CA PHE A 78 -2.58 -3.92 9.21
C PHE A 78 -3.99 -4.49 9.06
N ALA A 79 -5.00 -3.83 9.63
CA ALA A 79 -6.40 -4.15 9.31
C ALA A 79 -6.63 -3.96 7.81
N GLU A 80 -7.29 -4.91 7.15
CA GLU A 80 -7.59 -4.79 5.72
C GLU A 80 -8.58 -3.66 5.47
N HIS A 81 -8.19 -2.71 4.61
CA HIS A 81 -8.96 -1.50 4.34
C HIS A 81 -8.76 -1.01 2.90
N LEU A 82 -9.56 0.00 2.51
CA LEU A 82 -9.35 0.80 1.31
C LEU A 82 -9.38 2.29 1.63
N HIS A 83 -8.93 3.08 0.65
CA HIS A 83 -9.06 4.53 0.62
C HIS A 83 -9.83 4.98 -0.64
N GLU A 84 -10.48 6.13 -0.55
CA GLU A 84 -11.20 6.79 -1.65
C GLU A 84 -10.27 7.62 -2.55
N ASP A 85 -9.04 7.84 -2.09
CA ASP A 85 -7.96 8.50 -2.81
C ASP A 85 -6.79 7.52 -3.02
N GLU A 86 -5.86 7.88 -3.90
CA GLU A 86 -4.62 7.13 -4.06
C GLU A 86 -3.80 7.14 -2.75
N GLU A 87 -3.27 5.98 -2.38
CA GLU A 87 -2.28 5.87 -1.31
C GLU A 87 -0.88 5.81 -1.93
N ILE A 88 -0.15 6.94 -1.85
CA ILE A 88 1.21 7.06 -2.36
C ILE A 88 2.22 7.03 -1.21
N ARG A 89 3.22 6.15 -1.33
CA ARG A 89 4.28 5.97 -0.33
C ARG A 89 5.62 5.86 -1.01
N TYR A 90 6.52 6.78 -0.67
CA TYR A 90 7.91 6.76 -1.10
C TYR A 90 8.82 6.53 0.10
N ILE A 91 9.54 5.41 0.13
CA ILE A 91 10.33 5.00 1.28
C ILE A 91 11.65 5.78 1.31
N ARG A 92 11.90 6.46 2.43
CA ARG A 92 13.12 7.26 2.68
C ARG A 92 14.13 6.51 3.54
N GLY A 93 13.67 5.57 4.36
CA GLY A 93 14.52 4.75 5.22
C GLY A 93 13.76 3.57 5.81
N GLY A 94 14.49 2.55 6.26
CA GLY A 94 13.89 1.30 6.74
C GLY A 94 13.16 0.55 5.62
N ARG A 95 12.18 -0.27 6.01
CA ARG A 95 11.38 -1.08 5.07
C ARG A 95 10.07 -1.53 5.67
N GLY A 96 9.16 -1.96 4.81
CA GLY A 96 7.89 -2.54 5.22
C GLY A 96 7.20 -3.27 4.07
N TYR A 97 6.09 -3.90 4.41
CA TYR A 97 5.27 -4.67 3.51
C TYR A 97 3.95 -3.96 3.28
N PHE A 98 3.61 -3.75 2.01
CA PHE A 98 2.24 -3.51 1.58
C PHE A 98 1.67 -4.82 1.07
N ASP A 99 0.60 -5.29 1.69
CA ASP A 99 -0.16 -6.41 1.15
C ASP A 99 -1.36 -5.85 0.39
N VAL A 100 -1.57 -6.32 -0.83
CA VAL A 100 -2.69 -5.94 -1.71
C VAL A 100 -3.45 -7.19 -2.16
N ARG A 101 -4.76 -7.07 -2.40
CA ARG A 101 -5.54 -8.16 -2.98
C ARG A 101 -5.29 -8.28 -4.47
N SER A 102 -4.99 -9.49 -4.92
CA SER A 102 -4.94 -9.87 -6.34
C SER A 102 -6.35 -9.91 -6.95
N LYS A 103 -6.44 -10.26 -8.24
CA LYS A 103 -7.72 -10.42 -8.93
C LYS A 103 -8.59 -11.51 -8.33
N ASP A 104 -7.97 -12.58 -7.88
CA ASP A 104 -8.64 -13.74 -7.26
C ASP A 104 -8.82 -13.55 -5.74
N ASP A 105 -8.63 -12.32 -5.25
CA ASP A 105 -8.73 -11.94 -3.85
C ASP A 105 -7.69 -12.63 -2.94
N ASP A 106 -6.60 -13.16 -3.49
CA ASP A 106 -5.44 -13.63 -2.71
C ASP A 106 -4.52 -12.47 -2.31
N TRP A 107 -3.82 -12.61 -1.17
CA TRP A 107 -2.84 -11.63 -0.72
C TRP A 107 -1.54 -11.68 -1.53
N VAL A 108 -1.15 -10.53 -2.07
CA VAL A 108 0.18 -10.28 -2.63
C VAL A 108 0.93 -9.36 -1.69
N ARG A 109 2.09 -9.81 -1.22
CA ARG A 109 3.00 -9.02 -0.37
C ARG A 109 4.04 -8.33 -1.21
N VAL A 110 4.16 -7.02 -1.03
CA VAL A 110 5.13 -6.15 -1.70
C VAL A 110 6.09 -5.58 -0.66
N LEU A 111 7.34 -6.00 -0.69
CA LEU A 111 8.41 -5.41 0.11
C LEU A 111 8.88 -4.12 -0.55
N LEU A 112 8.80 -3.02 0.19
CA LEU A 112 9.37 -1.73 -0.18
C LEU A 112 10.52 -1.37 0.74
N GLU A 113 11.63 -0.97 0.15
CA GLU A 113 12.82 -0.48 0.85
C GLU A 113 13.16 0.93 0.36
N LYS A 114 14.22 1.53 0.91
CA LYS A 114 14.63 2.89 0.54
C LYS A 114 14.64 3.10 -0.99
N ASP A 115 14.10 4.24 -1.39
CA ASP A 115 13.96 4.72 -2.77
C ASP A 115 12.88 4.00 -3.61
N ASP A 116 12.14 3.06 -3.01
CA ASP A 116 10.93 2.51 -3.61
C ASP A 116 9.71 3.43 -3.41
N LEU A 117 8.94 3.65 -4.48
CA LEU A 117 7.66 4.34 -4.48
C LEU A 117 6.55 3.38 -4.92
N LEU A 118 5.48 3.31 -4.14
CA LEU A 118 4.28 2.55 -4.47
C LEU A 118 3.06 3.49 -4.51
N ILE A 119 2.21 3.29 -5.51
CA ILE A 119 0.91 3.96 -5.67
C ILE A 119 -0.16 2.88 -5.64
N LEU A 120 -1.03 2.94 -4.63
CA LEU A 120 -2.23 2.12 -4.55
C LEU A 120 -3.42 2.93 -5.09
N PRO A 121 -4.23 2.37 -6.01
CA PRO A 121 -5.37 3.09 -6.57
C PRO A 121 -6.51 3.20 -5.52
N PRO A 122 -7.41 4.19 -5.65
CA PRO A 122 -8.64 4.22 -4.88
C PRO A 122 -9.39 2.89 -4.97
N GLY A 123 -10.00 2.46 -3.86
CA GLY A 123 -10.85 1.27 -3.84
C GLY A 123 -10.12 -0.09 -3.79
N ILE A 124 -8.80 -0.15 -3.86
CA ILE A 124 -8.06 -1.41 -3.65
C ILE A 124 -8.06 -1.79 -2.17
N TYR A 125 -8.31 -3.07 -1.89
CA TYR A 125 -8.09 -3.61 -0.56
C TYR A 125 -6.61 -3.87 -0.32
N HIS A 126 -6.10 -3.29 0.75
CA HIS A 126 -4.72 -3.38 1.14
C HIS A 126 -4.53 -3.28 2.65
N ARG A 127 -3.29 -3.49 3.09
CA ARG A 127 -2.83 -3.27 4.46
C ARG A 127 -1.33 -3.04 4.48
N PHE A 128 -0.82 -2.48 5.57
CA PHE A 128 0.59 -2.20 5.77
C PHE A 128 1.09 -2.80 7.09
N THR A 129 2.33 -3.30 7.07
CA THR A 129 3.10 -3.61 8.29
C THR A 129 4.57 -3.28 8.07
N THR A 130 5.27 -2.88 9.14
CA THR A 130 6.74 -2.92 9.13
C THR A 130 7.22 -4.37 9.02
N ASP A 131 8.51 -4.55 8.74
CA ASP A 131 9.18 -5.82 8.97
C ASP A 131 9.59 -5.95 10.46
N GLU A 132 10.40 -6.97 10.76
CA GLU A 132 10.92 -7.26 12.10
C GLU A 132 11.78 -6.12 12.68
N SER A 133 12.31 -5.20 11.86
CA SER A 133 13.06 -4.04 12.36
C SER A 133 12.16 -2.96 12.96
N ASN A 134 10.83 -3.05 12.78
CA ASN A 134 9.84 -2.12 13.32
C ASN A 134 10.13 -0.65 12.96
N TYR A 135 10.69 -0.42 11.78
CA TYR A 135 11.13 0.91 11.37
C TYR A 135 10.92 1.11 9.87
N VAL A 136 10.13 2.13 9.54
CA VAL A 136 10.08 2.72 8.20
C VAL A 136 9.93 4.23 8.31
N GLN A 137 10.61 4.95 7.42
CA GLN A 137 10.38 6.37 7.15
C GLN A 137 9.86 6.49 5.72
N ALA A 138 8.73 7.16 5.55
CA ALA A 138 8.11 7.34 4.25
C ALA A 138 7.73 8.80 4.03
N MET A 139 7.96 9.29 2.81
CA MET A 139 7.29 10.46 2.29
C MET A 139 5.92 10.02 1.74
N ARG A 140 4.88 10.75 2.11
CA ARG A 140 3.53 10.53 1.62
C ARG A 140 3.16 11.68 0.69
N LEU A 141 2.51 11.38 -0.43
CA LEU A 141 2.10 12.35 -1.45
C LEU A 141 0.58 12.32 -1.66
N PHE A 142 -0.03 13.47 -1.95
CA PHE A 142 -1.48 13.59 -2.14
C PHE A 142 -1.85 14.64 -3.19
N LYS A 143 -3.00 14.45 -3.84
CA LYS A 143 -3.58 15.44 -4.76
C LYS A 143 -4.16 16.65 -4.02
N GLU A 144 -4.93 16.40 -2.96
CA GLU A 144 -5.59 17.40 -2.13
C GLU A 144 -5.25 17.17 -0.64
N ASP A 145 -5.93 17.85 0.28
CA ASP A 145 -5.77 17.56 1.71
C ASP A 145 -6.19 16.11 2.01
N PRO A 146 -5.31 15.29 2.61
CA PRO A 146 -5.52 13.86 2.69
C PRO A 146 -6.68 13.49 3.62
N LYS A 147 -7.62 12.70 3.10
CA LYS A 147 -8.61 11.97 3.91
C LYS A 147 -8.00 10.66 4.38
N TRP A 148 -7.48 10.67 5.59
CA TRP A 148 -6.77 9.53 6.17
C TRP A 148 -7.63 8.38 6.68
N THR A 149 -8.94 8.50 6.62
CA THR A 149 -9.85 7.53 7.24
C THR A 149 -9.82 6.22 6.45
N PRO A 150 -9.28 5.12 7.02
CA PRO A 150 -9.36 3.82 6.37
C PRO A 150 -10.81 3.32 6.41
N LEU A 151 -11.29 2.77 5.30
CA LEU A 151 -12.56 2.06 5.23
C LEU A 151 -12.29 0.56 5.32
N ASN A 152 -12.43 0.00 6.52
CA ASN A 152 -12.16 -1.42 6.78
C ASN A 152 -13.09 -2.30 5.93
N ARG A 153 -12.54 -3.36 5.36
CA ARG A 153 -13.28 -4.28 4.48
C ARG A 153 -14.54 -4.82 5.13
N GLY A 154 -15.63 -4.81 4.37
CA GLY A 154 -16.92 -5.34 4.78
C GLY A 154 -18.02 -5.03 3.75
N PRO A 155 -19.22 -5.63 3.90
CA PRO A 155 -20.29 -5.59 2.88
C PRO A 155 -20.78 -4.18 2.52
N ASP A 156 -20.65 -3.21 3.43
CA ASP A 156 -21.02 -1.83 3.17
C ASP A 156 -19.92 -1.07 2.42
N VAL A 157 -18.64 -1.39 2.69
CA VAL A 157 -17.50 -0.82 1.97
C VAL A 157 -17.40 -1.40 0.56
N ASP A 158 -17.86 -2.64 0.34
CA ASP A 158 -17.98 -3.21 -1.01
C ASP A 158 -18.89 -2.36 -1.91
N LYS A 159 -19.88 -1.65 -1.35
CA LYS A 159 -20.80 -0.76 -2.10
C LYS A 159 -20.25 0.65 -2.31
N ASN A 160 -19.08 0.98 -1.76
CA ASN A 160 -18.44 2.28 -1.93
C ASN A 160 -18.20 2.57 -3.43
N GLU A 161 -18.39 3.82 -3.87
CA GLU A 161 -18.29 4.17 -5.30
C GLU A 161 -16.89 3.93 -5.87
N HIS A 162 -15.83 4.26 -5.11
CA HIS A 162 -14.44 4.06 -5.53
C HIS A 162 -14.09 2.58 -5.58
N ARG A 163 -14.66 1.77 -4.68
CA ARG A 163 -14.53 0.31 -4.75
C ARG A 163 -15.18 -0.25 -6.01
N GLN A 164 -16.39 0.18 -6.34
CA GLN A 164 -17.11 -0.26 -7.54
C GLN A 164 -16.38 0.16 -8.83
N GLU A 165 -15.83 1.38 -8.87
CA GLU A 165 -15.02 1.86 -9.98
C GLU A 165 -13.72 1.05 -10.13
N TYR A 166 -13.02 0.78 -9.02
CA TYR A 166 -11.82 -0.08 -9.01
C TYR A 166 -12.12 -1.48 -9.57
N VAL A 167 -13.20 -2.12 -9.11
CA VAL A 167 -13.60 -3.46 -9.58
C VAL A 167 -13.85 -3.43 -11.08
N LYS A 168 -14.66 -2.48 -11.55
CA LYS A 168 -15.00 -2.32 -12.98
C LYS A 168 -13.75 -2.09 -13.84
N GLN A 169 -12.80 -1.28 -13.36
CA GLN A 169 -11.62 -0.90 -14.13
C GLN A 169 -10.54 -1.99 -14.16
N PHE A 170 -10.26 -2.64 -13.03
CA PHE A 170 -9.08 -3.50 -12.88
C PHE A 170 -9.38 -4.99 -12.72
N LEU A 171 -10.54 -5.33 -12.15
CA LEU A 171 -10.92 -6.72 -11.91
C LEU A 171 -11.85 -7.29 -12.99
N GLY A 172 -12.51 -6.41 -13.75
CA GLY A 172 -13.58 -6.78 -14.67
C GLY A 172 -14.92 -6.93 -13.94
N GLU A 173 -16.03 -6.94 -14.67
CA GLU A 173 -17.32 -7.28 -14.06
C GLU A 173 -17.28 -8.75 -13.60
N PRO A 174 -17.81 -9.08 -12.40
CA PRO A 174 -18.12 -10.46 -12.10
C PRO A 174 -19.04 -10.96 -13.21
N ASN A 175 -18.67 -12.04 -13.91
CA ASN A 175 -19.57 -12.68 -14.86
C ASN A 175 -20.91 -12.90 -14.15
N GLN A 176 -21.97 -12.24 -14.62
CA GLN A 176 -23.34 -12.42 -14.15
C GLN A 176 -23.80 -13.86 -14.35
#